data_AF-A0A2V2FYN7-F1
#
_entry.id   AF-A0A2V2FYN7-F1
#
_cell.length_a   1.000
_cell.length_b   1.000
_cell.length_c   1.000
_cell.angle_alpha   90.00
_cell.angle_beta   90.00
_cell.angle_gamma   90.00
#
_symmetry.space_group_name_H-M   'P 1'
#
loop_
_entity.id
_entity.type
_entity.pdbx_description
1 polymer ?
#
loop_
_entity_poly.entity_id
_entity_poly.type
_entity_poly.pdbx_seq_one_letter_code
_entity_poly.pdbx_strand_id
1 'polypeptide(L)'
;ALDAIQEPISLYEPVFHDDGDPIYVMDQVKDTKNSDVHWIENIALSEAMAKLSPRERHILELRFFEGKTQMEVAEEISISQAQVSRLEKNALKYMRKYV
;
A
#
# COMPACT_ATOMS: atom_id res chain seq x y z
N ALA A 1 19.16 -24.71 -13.40
CA ALA A 1 19.57 -26.08 -13.01
C ALA A 1 20.80 -26.06 -12.10
N LEU A 2 21.81 -25.20 -12.33
CA LEU A 2 22.96 -25.05 -11.41
C LEU A 2 22.64 -24.31 -10.09
N ASP A 3 21.65 -23.40 -10.05
CA ASP A 3 21.29 -22.65 -8.82
C ASP A 3 20.65 -23.49 -7.71
N ALA A 4 20.30 -24.75 -8.00
CA ALA A 4 19.62 -25.63 -7.05
C ALA A 4 20.58 -26.45 -6.14
N ILE A 5 21.90 -26.27 -6.30
CA ILE A 5 22.95 -27.04 -5.58
C ILE A 5 23.80 -26.10 -4.70
N GLN A 6 23.22 -25.02 -4.17
CA GLN A 6 23.91 -24.21 -3.16
C GLN A 6 23.60 -24.74 -1.76
N GLU A 7 24.65 -24.96 -0.97
CA GLU A 7 24.51 -25.25 0.45
C GLU A 7 24.00 -23.99 1.18
N PRO A 8 23.06 -24.13 2.14
CA PRO A 8 22.52 -22.99 2.86
C PRO A 8 23.62 -22.36 3.75
N ILE A 9 23.72 -21.03 3.69
CA ILE A 9 24.62 -20.24 4.54
C ILE A 9 23.94 -19.93 5.88
N SER A 10 24.70 -19.91 6.97
CA SER A 10 24.17 -19.54 8.29
C SER A 10 23.89 -18.03 8.36
N LEU A 11 22.72 -17.66 8.87
CA LEU A 11 22.38 -16.25 9.14
C LEU A 11 23.31 -15.59 10.19
N TYR A 12 23.97 -16.40 11.03
CA TYR A 12 24.89 -15.96 12.07
C TYR A 12 26.35 -16.00 11.64
N GLU A 13 26.62 -16.15 10.34
CA GLU A 13 27.97 -16.09 9.81
C GLU A 13 28.42 -14.63 9.65
N PRO A 14 29.61 -14.24 10.15
CA PRO A 14 30.11 -12.87 9.98
C PRO A 14 30.56 -12.65 8.53
N VAL A 15 30.07 -11.59 7.92
CA VAL A 15 30.35 -11.21 6.51
C VAL A 15 31.37 -10.08 6.39
N PHE A 16 31.63 -9.36 7.48
CA PHE A 16 32.65 -8.33 7.57
C PHE A 16 33.23 -8.29 8.99
N HIS A 17 34.54 -8.09 9.11
CA HIS A 17 35.27 -7.99 10.37
C HIS A 17 36.25 -6.81 10.27
N ASP A 18 35.97 -5.75 11.00
CA ASP A 18 36.90 -4.64 11.28
C ASP A 18 36.99 -4.49 12.80
N ASP A 19 37.76 -3.55 13.35
CA ASP A 19 37.98 -3.33 14.79
C ASP A 19 36.71 -2.98 15.63
N GLY A 20 35.51 -3.22 15.10
CA GLY A 20 34.20 -3.06 15.74
C GLY A 20 33.36 -4.34 15.78
N ASP A 21 32.06 -4.19 16.01
CA ASP A 21 31.13 -5.34 16.08
C ASP A 21 31.04 -6.05 14.71
N PRO A 22 31.10 -7.39 14.68
CA PRO A 22 30.97 -8.15 13.44
C PRO A 22 29.58 -7.94 12.81
N ILE A 23 29.56 -7.68 11.51
CA ILE A 23 28.31 -7.67 10.72
C ILE A 23 28.02 -9.11 10.32
N TYR A 24 26.81 -9.59 10.59
CA TYR A 24 26.36 -10.94 10.27
C TYR A 24 25.53 -10.96 8.98
N VAL A 25 25.39 -12.14 8.35
CA VAL A 25 24.50 -12.33 7.18
C VAL A 25 23.08 -11.82 7.47
N MET A 26 22.56 -12.08 8.68
CA MET A 26 21.23 -11.63 9.12
C MET A 26 21.04 -10.12 9.03
N ASP A 27 22.09 -9.32 9.21
CA ASP A 27 22.01 -7.86 9.18
C ASP A 27 21.81 -7.31 7.76
N GLN A 28 22.12 -8.13 6.74
CA GLN A 28 21.91 -7.78 5.33
C GLN A 28 20.58 -8.31 4.77
N VAL A 29 19.85 -9.12 5.54
CA VAL A 29 18.56 -9.66 5.11
C VAL A 29 17.49 -8.59 5.27
N LYS A 30 17.00 -8.07 4.14
CA LYS A 30 15.91 -7.10 4.10
C LYS A 30 14.66 -7.72 3.51
N ASP A 31 13.52 -7.52 4.17
CA ASP A 31 12.22 -7.76 3.54
C ASP A 31 11.94 -6.64 2.53
N THR A 32 11.94 -7.01 1.25
CA THR A 32 11.65 -6.09 0.15
C THR A 32 10.15 -5.89 -0.08
N LYS A 33 9.31 -6.75 0.52
CA LYS A 33 7.84 -6.72 0.39
C LYS A 33 7.17 -6.03 1.57
N ASN A 34 7.63 -6.30 2.79
CA ASN A 34 7.05 -5.73 4.01
C ASN A 34 8.00 -4.69 4.63
N SER A 35 8.13 -3.55 3.93
CA SER A 35 8.96 -2.45 4.40
C SER A 35 8.19 -1.47 5.28
N ASP A 36 8.90 -0.80 6.18
CA ASP A 36 8.32 0.28 7.02
C ASP A 36 7.62 1.35 6.18
N VAL A 37 8.12 1.61 4.97
CA VAL A 37 7.52 2.56 4.02
C VAL A 37 6.12 2.12 3.64
N HIS A 38 5.93 0.86 3.22
CA HIS A 38 4.59 0.35 2.89
C HIS A 38 3.66 0.34 4.10
N TRP A 39 4.18 0.12 5.30
CA TRP A 39 3.36 0.16 6.51
C TRP A 39 2.86 1.59 6.80
N ILE A 40 3.74 2.59 6.71
CA ILE A 40 3.40 4.01 6.88
C ILE A 40 2.40 4.46 5.80
N GLU A 41 2.60 4.07 4.53
CA GLU A 41 1.67 4.36 3.43
C GLU A 41 0.26 3.81 3.71
N ASN A 42 0.16 2.57 4.19
CA ASN A 42 -1.12 1.95 4.53
C ASN A 42 -1.82 2.65 5.69
N ILE A 43 -1.08 3.09 6.71
CA ILE A 43 -1.63 3.84 7.85
C ILE A 43 -2.16 5.19 7.35
N ALA A 44 -1.35 5.95 6.60
CA ALA A 44 -1.75 7.24 6.05
C ALA A 44 -2.99 7.13 5.16
N LEU A 45 -3.05 6.10 4.30
CA LEU A 45 -4.23 5.84 3.46
C LEU A 45 -5.47 5.50 4.29
N SER A 46 -5.32 4.69 5.34
CA SER A 46 -6.41 4.33 6.24
C SER A 46 -6.98 5.56 6.97
N GLU A 47 -6.09 6.43 7.47
CA GLU A 47 -6.50 7.69 8.09
C GLU A 47 -7.19 8.62 7.10
N ALA A 48 -6.67 8.73 5.87
CA ALA A 48 -7.26 9.53 4.81
C ALA A 48 -8.69 9.04 4.46
N MET A 49 -8.88 7.73 4.36
CA MET A 49 -10.20 7.11 4.13
C MET A 49 -11.17 7.41 5.27
N ALA A 50 -10.70 7.44 6.51
CA ALA A 50 -11.53 7.74 7.68
C ALA A 50 -12.01 9.20 7.74
N LYS A 51 -11.39 10.12 6.98
CA LYS A 51 -11.81 11.53 6.92
C LYS A 51 -12.90 11.81 5.88
N LEU A 52 -13.18 10.85 4.98
CA LEU A 52 -14.20 11.01 3.95
C LEU A 52 -15.60 11.00 4.54
N SER A 53 -16.53 11.70 3.88
CA SER A 53 -17.95 11.51 4.20
C SER A 53 -18.38 10.08 3.90
N PRO A 54 -19.42 9.55 4.58
CA PRO A 54 -19.92 8.20 4.30
C PRO A 54 -20.24 7.96 2.83
N ARG A 55 -20.74 8.99 2.14
CA ARG A 55 -21.06 8.94 0.71
C ARG A 55 -19.82 8.85 -0.16
N GLU A 56 -18.80 9.67 0.08
CA GLU A 56 -17.55 9.62 -0.67
C GLU A 56 -16.82 8.30 -0.45
N ARG A 57 -16.77 7.83 0.81
CA ARG A 57 -16.20 6.54 1.17
C ARG A 57 -16.89 5.40 0.41
N HIS A 58 -18.21 5.35 0.43
CA HIS A 58 -18.97 4.33 -0.27
C HIS A 58 -18.70 4.35 -1.79
N ILE A 59 -18.64 5.53 -2.41
CA ILE A 59 -18.27 5.67 -3.83
C ILE A 59 -16.88 5.09 -4.11
N LEU A 60 -15.88 5.39 -3.26
CA LEU A 60 -14.54 4.85 -3.45
C LEU A 60 -14.46 3.34 -3.19
N GLU A 61 -15.24 2.81 -2.25
CA GLU A 61 -15.37 1.37 -2.01
C GLU A 61 -15.85 0.64 -3.28
N LEU A 62 -16.96 1.10 -3.87
CA LEU A 62 -17.47 0.55 -5.13
C LEU A 62 -16.44 0.64 -6.28
N ARG A 63 -15.73 1.78 -6.38
CA ARG A 63 -14.80 2.04 -7.50
C ARG A 63 -13.50 1.26 -7.44
N PHE A 64 -12.89 1.20 -6.26
CA PHE A 64 -11.51 0.73 -6.10
C PHE A 64 -11.42 -0.63 -5.42
N PHE A 65 -12.40 -1.02 -4.61
CA PHE A 65 -12.42 -2.33 -3.94
C PHE A 65 -13.32 -3.32 -4.68
N GLU A 66 -14.47 -2.89 -5.18
CA GLU A 66 -15.36 -3.74 -5.98
C GLU A 66 -15.09 -3.64 -7.49
N GLY A 67 -14.29 -2.66 -7.93
CA GLY A 67 -13.88 -2.52 -9.33
C GLY A 67 -14.98 -2.04 -10.29
N LYS A 68 -16.14 -1.60 -9.78
CA LYS A 68 -17.26 -1.08 -10.59
C LYS A 68 -16.86 0.21 -11.29
N THR A 69 -17.21 0.40 -12.56
CA THR A 69 -17.02 1.64 -13.33
C THR A 69 -17.81 2.81 -12.76
N GLN A 70 -17.47 4.04 -13.14
CA GLN A 70 -18.22 5.24 -12.71
C GLN A 70 -19.69 5.22 -13.17
N MET A 71 -19.98 4.56 -14.29
CA MET A 71 -21.34 4.36 -14.80
C MET A 71 -22.13 3.42 -13.89
N GLU A 72 -21.57 2.26 -13.55
CA GLU A 72 -22.20 1.28 -12.65
C GLU A 72 -22.43 1.87 -11.26
N VAL A 73 -21.46 2.64 -10.74
CA VAL A 73 -21.62 3.37 -9.47
C VAL A 73 -22.73 4.41 -9.56
N ALA A 74 -22.83 5.13 -10.68
CA ALA A 74 -23.87 6.15 -10.90
C ALA A 74 -25.28 5.53 -10.89
N GLU A 75 -25.43 4.36 -11.52
CA GLU A 75 -26.66 3.58 -11.53
C GLU A 75 -27.02 3.11 -10.11
N GLU A 76 -26.08 2.53 -9.37
CA GLU A 76 -26.30 1.99 -8.03
C GLU A 76 -26.72 3.06 -7.01
N ILE A 77 -26.09 4.24 -7.06
CA ILE A 77 -26.39 5.34 -6.12
C ILE A 77 -27.37 6.38 -6.68
N SER A 78 -27.96 6.11 -7.85
CA SER A 78 -28.98 6.93 -8.51
C SER A 78 -28.59 8.41 -8.70
N ILE A 79 -27.39 8.67 -9.23
CA ILE A 79 -26.95 10.01 -9.65
C ILE A 79 -26.33 9.97 -11.04
N SER A 80 -25.99 11.13 -11.61
CA SER A 80 -25.28 11.15 -12.89
C SER A 80 -23.81 10.72 -12.75
N GLN A 81 -23.25 10.09 -13.79
CA GLN A 81 -21.82 9.77 -13.86
C GLN A 81 -20.95 11.03 -13.66
N ALA A 82 -21.37 12.19 -14.18
CA ALA A 82 -20.66 13.45 -13.96
C ALA A 82 -20.62 13.87 -12.48
N GLN A 83 -21.66 13.56 -11.70
CA GLN A 83 -21.66 13.78 -10.24
C GLN A 83 -20.75 12.78 -9.53
N VAL A 84 -20.77 11.50 -9.91
CA VAL A 84 -19.82 10.49 -9.39
C VAL A 84 -18.38 10.95 -9.62
N SER A 85 -18.05 11.36 -10.84
CA SER A 85 -16.73 11.86 -11.21
C SER A 85 -16.27 13.04 -10.34
N ARG A 86 -17.17 13.99 -10.07
CA ARG A 86 -16.87 15.13 -9.19
C ARG A 86 -16.64 14.71 -7.74
N LEU A 87 -17.46 13.80 -7.21
CA LEU A 87 -17.32 13.28 -5.85
C LEU A 87 -16.01 12.52 -5.69
N GLU A 88 -15.67 11.62 -6.61
CA GLU A 88 -14.37 10.91 -6.62
C GLU A 88 -13.20 11.89 -6.65
N LYS A 89 -13.23 12.87 -7.56
CA LYS A 89 -12.15 13.85 -7.69
C LYS A 89 -11.96 14.66 -6.41
N ASN A 90 -13.06 15.05 -5.76
CA ASN A 90 -13.03 15.79 -4.51
C ASN A 90 -12.50 14.92 -3.36
N ALA A 91 -13.00 13.69 -3.23
CA ALA A 91 -12.56 12.72 -2.25
C ALA A 91 -11.05 12.44 -2.38
N LEU A 92 -10.56 12.12 -3.59
CA LEU A 92 -9.14 11.87 -3.85
C LEU A 92 -8.27 13.11 -3.63
N LYS A 93 -8.76 14.31 -3.97
CA LYS A 93 -8.07 15.57 -3.67
C LYS A 93 -7.97 15.80 -2.16
N TYR A 94 -9.00 15.45 -1.41
CA TYR A 94 -9.02 15.61 0.03
C TYR A 94 -8.11 14.59 0.72
N MET A 95 -8.14 13.32 0.31
CA MET A 95 -7.26 12.26 0.83
C MET A 95 -5.77 12.59 0.68
N ARG A 96 -5.37 13.19 -0.46
CA ARG A 96 -3.99 13.67 -0.71
C ARG A 96 -3.48 14.74 0.27
N LYS A 97 -4.29 15.24 1.20
CA LYS A 97 -3.80 16.12 2.28
C LYS A 97 -3.24 15.34 3.48
N TYR A 98 -3.51 14.04 3.53
CA TYR A 98 -3.19 13.15 4.66
C TYR A 98 -2.21 12.03 4.26
N VAL A 99 -1.86 11.96 2.97
CA VAL A 99 -0.87 11.07 2.38
C VAL A 99 0.18 11.95 1.73
#